data_AF-A0A418Q2T5-F1
#
_entry.id   AF-A0A418Q2T5-F1
#
_cell.length_a   1.000
_cell.length_b   1.000
_cell.length_c   1.000
_cell.angle_alpha   90.00
_cell.angle_beta   90.00
_cell.angle_gamma   90.00
#
_symmetry.space_group_name_H-M   'P 1'
#
loop_
_entity.id
_entity.type
_entity.pdbx_description
1 polymer ?
#
loop_
_entity_poly.entity_id
_entity_poly.type
_entity_poly.pdbx_seq_one_letter_code
_entity_poly.pdbx_strand_id
1 'polypeptide(L)'
;MAAYPVKCHTPDNLDLDRRIQGLGGDWGWKPIDRIIQMIEGGDLFWVSVGGRGVAIIVKSRNGRKYLTTFGDDHPPNNLLSLPKCPSP
;
A
#
# COMPACT_ATOMS: atom_id res chain seq x y z
N MET A 1 -14.55 5.28 10.03
CA MET A 1 -14.12 5.02 8.65
C MET A 1 -13.49 6.27 8.10
N ALA A 2 -12.17 6.27 7.93
CA ALA A 2 -11.43 7.35 7.27
C ALA A 2 -10.85 6.85 5.94
N ALA A 3 -10.69 7.76 4.98
CA ALA A 3 -10.07 7.49 3.70
C ALA A 3 -8.68 8.14 3.64
N TYR A 4 -7.65 7.32 3.41
CA TYR A 4 -6.26 7.72 3.48
C TYR A 4 -5.62 7.69 2.07
N PRO A 5 -5.31 8.86 1.48
CA PRO A 5 -4.53 8.89 0.24
C PRO A 5 -3.09 8.46 0.52
N VAL A 6 -2.60 7.51 -0.27
CA VAL A 6 -1.22 7.03 -0.23
C VAL A 6 -0.42 7.74 -1.33
N LYS A 7 0.72 8.31 -0.94
CA LYS A 7 1.59 9.11 -1.82
C LYS A 7 2.95 8.46 -2.04
N CYS A 8 3.43 7.64 -1.11
CA CYS A 8 4.75 7.04 -1.20
C CYS A 8 4.77 5.64 -0.59
N HIS A 9 5.78 4.85 -0.96
CA HIS A 9 6.05 3.53 -0.38
C HIS A 9 7.48 3.44 0.16
N THR A 10 7.73 2.56 1.10
CA THR A 10 9.09 2.19 1.53
C THR A 10 9.34 0.74 1.12
N PRO A 11 10.24 0.45 0.15
CA PRO A 11 10.56 -0.92 -0.22
C PRO A 11 11.34 -1.60 0.90
N ASP A 12 11.18 -2.92 1.01
CA ASP A 12 12.02 -3.76 1.84
C ASP A 12 13.29 -4.12 1.05
N ASN A 13 14.43 -3.51 1.42
CA ASN A 13 15.69 -3.67 0.71
C ASN A 13 16.32 -5.08 0.86
N LEU A 14 15.67 -6.00 1.57
CA LEU A 14 16.19 -7.32 1.94
C LEU A 14 15.40 -8.50 1.37
N ASP A 15 14.23 -8.29 0.75
CA ASP A 15 13.35 -9.39 0.31
C ASP A 15 13.25 -9.48 -1.22
N LEU A 16 13.55 -10.66 -1.78
CA LEU A 16 13.41 -10.99 -3.20
C LEU A 16 11.95 -10.84 -3.68
N ASP A 17 10.97 -10.91 -2.77
CA ASP A 17 9.54 -10.74 -3.04
C ASP A 17 9.11 -9.27 -3.26
N ARG A 18 10.04 -8.29 -3.22
CA ARG A 18 9.74 -6.85 -3.34
C ARG A 18 8.68 -6.38 -2.34
N ARG A 19 8.83 -6.78 -1.08
CA ARG A 19 7.91 -6.37 -0.02
C ARG A 19 8.01 -4.87 0.24
N ILE A 20 6.92 -4.32 0.76
CA ILE A 20 6.84 -2.92 1.18
C ILE A 20 6.89 -2.92 2.72
N GLN A 21 7.79 -2.16 3.31
CA GLN A 21 7.91 -1.99 4.76
C GLN A 21 6.78 -1.12 5.31
N GLY A 22 6.34 -0.14 4.54
CA GLY A 22 5.28 0.78 4.92
C GLY A 22 4.87 1.72 3.80
N LEU A 23 3.79 2.45 4.04
CA LEU A 23 3.28 3.46 3.12
C LEU A 23 3.24 4.81 3.83
N GLY A 24 3.23 5.88 3.05
CA GLY A 24 3.09 7.24 3.58
C GLY A 24 2.12 8.09 2.78
N GLY A 25 1.57 9.09 3.46
CA GLY A 25 0.71 10.14 2.91
C GLY A 25 0.67 11.34 3.84
N ASP A 26 -0.35 12.17 3.71
CA ASP A 26 -0.53 13.36 4.59
C ASP A 26 -0.77 12.98 6.06
N TRP A 27 -1.06 11.70 6.32
CA TRP A 27 -1.21 11.07 7.63
C TRP A 27 0.11 10.55 8.22
N GLY A 28 1.24 10.89 7.59
CA GLY A 28 2.58 10.42 7.96
C GLY A 28 2.89 9.05 7.36
N TRP A 29 3.98 8.44 7.82
CA TRP A 29 4.38 7.08 7.45
C TRP A 29 3.83 6.05 8.46
N LYS A 30 3.42 4.87 8.00
CA LYS A 30 3.05 3.74 8.86
C LYS A 30 3.61 2.42 8.30
N PRO A 31 4.02 1.49 9.18
CA PRO A 31 4.44 0.16 8.76
C PRO A 31 3.27 -0.63 8.17
N ILE A 32 3.57 -1.59 7.30
CA ILE A 32 2.57 -2.33 6.54
C ILE A 32 1.59 -3.11 7.43
N ASP A 33 2.07 -3.70 8.53
CA ASP A 33 1.22 -4.43 9.48
C ASP A 33 0.16 -3.51 10.11
N ARG A 34 0.52 -2.26 10.38
CA ARG A 34 -0.42 -1.27 10.91
C ARG A 34 -1.49 -0.93 9.88
N ILE A 35 -1.11 -0.80 8.61
CA ILE A 35 -2.06 -0.50 7.53
C ILE A 35 -3.00 -1.67 7.30
N ILE A 36 -2.49 -2.91 7.33
CA ILE A 36 -3.33 -4.11 7.24
C ILE A 36 -4.36 -4.12 8.37
N GLN A 37 -3.94 -3.88 9.61
CA GLN A 37 -4.86 -3.80 10.76
C GLN A 37 -5.92 -2.71 10.57
N MET A 38 -5.54 -1.54 10.05
CA MET A 38 -6.48 -0.45 9.81
C MET A 38 -7.49 -0.80 8.72
N ILE A 39 -7.05 -1.42 7.61
CA ILE A 39 -7.95 -1.88 6.54
C ILE A 39 -8.92 -2.94 7.04
N GLU A 40 -8.43 -3.90 7.82
CA GLU A 40 -9.27 -4.95 8.43
C GLU A 40 -10.22 -4.39 9.49
N GLY A 41 -9.84 -3.28 10.14
CA GLY A 41 -10.71 -2.48 11.03
C GLY A 41 -11.71 -1.58 10.30
N GLY A 42 -11.67 -1.55 8.96
CA GLY A 42 -12.62 -0.82 8.12
C GLY A 42 -12.11 0.52 7.57
N ASP A 43 -10.87 0.92 7.83
CA ASP A 43 -10.32 2.12 7.17
C ASP A 43 -10.01 1.87 5.68
N LEU A 44 -10.13 2.91 4.86
CA LEU A 44 -9.89 2.81 3.42
C LEU A 44 -8.58 3.48 3.07
N PHE A 45 -7.73 2.81 2.30
CA PHE A 45 -6.53 3.39 1.71
C PHE A 45 -6.65 3.35 0.19
N TRP A 46 -6.11 4.36 -0.49
CA TRP A 46 -6.17 4.45 -1.96
C TRP A 46 -4.99 5.21 -2.56
N VAL A 47 -4.69 4.95 -3.82
CA VAL A 47 -3.66 5.66 -4.62
C VAL A 47 -4.30 6.38 -5.79
N SER A 48 -3.73 7.52 -6.19
CA SER A 48 -4.13 8.22 -7.41
C SER A 48 -3.28 7.75 -8.59
N VAL A 49 -3.91 7.13 -9.59
CA VAL A 49 -3.25 6.66 -10.82
C VAL A 49 -4.01 7.20 -12.02
N GLY A 50 -3.33 7.99 -12.86
CA GLY A 50 -3.95 8.59 -14.05
C GLY A 50 -5.20 9.44 -13.75
N GLY A 51 -5.24 10.08 -12.57
CA GLY A 51 -6.39 10.88 -12.11
C GLY A 51 -7.55 10.07 -11.52
N ARG A 52 -7.40 8.75 -11.36
CA ARG A 52 -8.40 7.87 -10.73
C ARG A 52 -7.89 7.34 -9.40
N GLY A 53 -8.78 7.30 -8.41
CA GLY A 53 -8.51 6.67 -7.12
C GLY A 53 -8.67 5.15 -7.22
N VAL A 54 -7.62 4.40 -6.88
CA VAL A 54 -7.64 2.94 -6.82
C VAL A 54 -7.49 2.51 -5.37
N ALA A 55 -8.45 1.73 -4.88
CA ALA A 55 -8.43 1.23 -3.50
C ALA A 55 -7.28 0.25 -3.28
N ILE A 56 -6.70 0.27 -2.08
CA ILE A 56 -5.74 -0.72 -1.62
C ILE A 56 -6.50 -1.79 -0.85
N ILE A 57 -6.20 -3.04 -1.16
CA ILE A 57 -6.81 -4.23 -0.55
C ILE A 57 -5.75 -5.14 0.06
N VAL A 58 -6.17 -5.91 1.07
CA VAL A 58 -5.35 -6.96 1.67
C VAL A 58 -5.62 -8.26 0.93
N LYS A 59 -4.58 -8.90 0.39
CA LYS A 59 -4.62 -10.28 -0.13
C LYS A 59 -3.71 -11.17 0.72
N SER A 60 -3.86 -12.48 0.59
CA SER A 60 -3.01 -13.47 1.26
C SER A 60 -2.41 -14.43 0.25
N ARG A 61 -1.12 -14.72 0.37
CA ARG A 61 -0.39 -15.72 -0.44
C ARG A 61 0.52 -16.52 0.48
N ASN A 62 0.45 -17.84 0.42
CA ASN A 62 1.24 -18.75 1.27
C ASN A 62 1.13 -18.42 2.77
N GLY A 63 -0.07 -18.04 3.23
CA GLY A 63 -0.32 -17.69 4.64
C GLY A 63 0.21 -16.31 5.07
N ARG A 64 0.76 -15.51 4.15
CA ARG A 64 1.23 -14.15 4.42
C ARG A 64 0.33 -13.12 3.77
N LYS A 65 -0.15 -12.15 4.56
CA LYS A 65 -0.94 -11.02 4.08
C LYS A 65 -0.03 -10.00 3.40
N TYR A 66 -0.52 -9.38 2.34
CA TYR A 66 0.17 -8.32 1.61
C TYR A 66 -0.83 -7.30 1.05
N LEU A 67 -0.34 -6.11 0.75
CA LEU A 67 -1.14 -5.03 0.15
C LEU A 67 -0.98 -5.04 -1.38
N THR A 68 -2.09 -4.85 -2.08
CA THR A 68 -2.15 -4.64 -3.53
C THR A 68 -3.28 -3.68 -3.85
N THR A 69 -3.34 -3.16 -5.06
CA THR A 69 -4.43 -2.32 -5.51
C THR A 69 -5.59 -3.18 -6.04
N PHE A 70 -6.82 -2.67 -5.94
CA PHE A 70 -7.97 -3.31 -6.55
C PHE A 70 -7.86 -3.25 -8.08
N GLY A 71 -7.87 -4.41 -8.74
CA GLY A 71 -7.74 -4.50 -10.20
C GLY A 71 -6.31 -4.66 -10.74
N ASP A 72 -5.33 -4.99 -9.89
CA ASP A 72 -3.92 -5.22 -10.26
C ASP A 72 -3.68 -6.46 -11.15
N ASP A 73 -4.74 -7.03 -11.74
CA ASP A 73 -4.68 -8.24 -12.54
C ASP A 73 -4.16 -7.96 -13.97
N HIS A 74 -4.06 -6.69 -14.44
CA HIS A 74 -3.46 -6.20 -15.72
C HIS A 74 -3.40 -4.65 -15.76
N PRO A 75 -2.39 -3.99 -16.40
CA PRO A 75 -0.94 -3.92 -16.07
C PRO A 75 -0.66 -3.35 -14.66
N PRO A 76 0.57 -3.49 -14.11
CA PRO A 76 0.86 -3.23 -12.70
C PRO A 76 0.70 -1.74 -12.32
N ASN A 77 -0.45 -1.39 -11.76
CA ASN A 77 -0.68 -0.10 -11.11
C ASN A 77 -0.42 -0.28 -9.61
N ASN A 78 0.82 -0.69 -9.32
CA ASN A 78 1.20 -1.19 -8.02
C ASN A 78 1.58 -0.03 -7.10
N LEU A 79 1.47 -0.30 -5.80
CA LEU A 79 2.11 0.48 -4.74
C LEU A 79 3.61 0.74 -4.99
N LEU A 80 4.27 -0.16 -5.73
CA LEU A 80 5.68 -0.05 -6.12
C LEU A 80 5.96 1.06 -7.14
N SER A 81 4.94 1.55 -7.84
CA SER A 81 5.05 2.66 -8.78
C SER A 81 5.02 4.02 -8.08
N LEU A 82 4.66 4.06 -6.79
CA LEU A 82 4.71 5.28 -5.99
C LEU A 82 6.17 5.71 -5.77
N PRO A 83 6.45 7.00 -5.56
CA PRO A 83 7.77 7.43 -5.11
C PRO A 83 8.13 6.81 -3.75
N LYS A 84 9.43 6.76 -3.45
CA LYS A 84 9.90 6.33 -2.12
C LYS A 84 9.54 7.38 -1.07
N CYS A 85 9.17 6.96 0.13
CA CYS A 85 8.91 7.90 1.23
C CYS A 85 10.21 8.61 1.66
N PRO A 86 10.19 9.93 1.91
CA PRO A 86 11.36 10.70 2.32
C PRO A 86 11.67 10.44 3.80
N SER A 87 12.34 9.31 4.08
CA SER A 87 12.69 8.75 5.40
C SER A 87 11.52 8.57 6.40
N PRO A 88 11.47 7.47 7.16
CA PRO A 88 10.53 7.34 8.27
C PRO A 88 10.82 8.33 9.41
#